data_AF-A0A2H0RV94-F1
#
_entry.id   AF-A0A2H0RV94-F1
#
_cell.length_a   1.000
_cell.length_b   1.000
_cell.length_c   1.000
_cell.angle_alpha   90.00
_cell.angle_beta   90.00
_cell.angle_gamma   90.00
#
_symmetry.space_group_name_H-M   'P 1'
#
loop_
_entity.id
_entity.type
_entity.pdbx_description
1 polymer ?
#
loop_
_entity_poly.entity_id
_entity_poly.type
_entity_poly.pdbx_seq_one_letter_code
_entity_poly.pdbx_strand_id
1 'polypeptide(L)'
;MKKSFNLILSSTLLVTLSACSSPGDSQSDDGNTDDLNDRQEVTQEEVIRETKNVTYTGIVKPAGVSIYSEGTHRLVMEDGKFILLESNTKDLNGYVNEEVKVLGAIRPTTETDAMIMRVEGIELLQPKEEETVEETQTDNTMQQSTDIAERETSTEEPEAETTPETTDANEEVSENTPPVLPSTPEVAEASPAFLGRAKKMASEDFGSSNWSQQYCTAHIGFCIPVHKNWWYKSFGATSTSYWHVEMNSESIENLGDGPIIVVLNGESLQALQIQDGSIHTEGSSVVGYRSWTNGRHFEVRADSSLRSAVEYITVNLQAQE
;
A
#
# COMPACT_ATOMS: atom_id res chain seq x y z
N MET A 1 -55.10 -1.09 -7.95
CA MET A 1 -55.93 -2.30 -7.71
C MET A 1 -55.23 -3.18 -6.69
N LYS A 2 -55.96 -4.02 -5.92
CA LYS A 2 -55.35 -4.92 -4.91
C LYS A 2 -54.86 -6.23 -5.55
N LYS A 3 -53.60 -6.62 -5.26
CA LYS A 3 -53.06 -7.99 -5.33
C LYS A 3 -52.05 -8.10 -4.17
N SER A 4 -52.30 -8.89 -3.13
CA SER A 4 -51.97 -10.34 -3.08
C SER A 4 -50.45 -10.53 -3.19
N PHE A 5 -49.67 -10.43 -2.12
CA PHE A 5 -49.65 -11.32 -0.94
C PHE A 5 -49.35 -12.77 -1.39
N ASN A 6 -48.08 -13.16 -1.33
CA ASN A 6 -47.60 -14.52 -1.50
C ASN A 6 -46.69 -14.83 -0.31
N LEU A 7 -47.09 -15.78 0.52
CA LEU A 7 -46.42 -16.17 1.75
C LEU A 7 -45.64 -17.47 1.48
N ILE A 8 -44.32 -17.39 1.26
CA ILE A 8 -43.49 -18.59 1.10
C ILE A 8 -43.11 -19.11 2.49
N LEU A 9 -43.44 -20.37 2.73
CA LEU A 9 -43.33 -21.02 4.03
C LEU A 9 -42.04 -21.85 4.13
N SER A 10 -41.43 -21.84 5.32
CA SER A 10 -40.69 -22.97 5.92
C SER A 10 -39.63 -23.71 5.08
N SER A 11 -38.35 -23.54 5.47
CA SER A 11 -37.48 -24.70 5.70
C SER A 11 -36.42 -24.40 6.76
N THR A 12 -36.75 -24.58 8.05
CA THR A 12 -35.80 -24.52 9.16
C THR A 12 -35.04 -25.84 9.27
N LEU A 13 -33.86 -25.92 8.65
CA LEU A 13 -32.98 -27.09 8.75
C LEU A 13 -32.18 -27.03 10.07
N LEU A 14 -32.71 -27.65 11.12
CA LEU A 14 -32.02 -27.82 12.41
C LEU A 14 -30.87 -28.84 12.28
N VAL A 15 -29.63 -28.35 12.19
CA VAL A 15 -28.42 -29.19 12.27
C VAL A 15 -27.99 -29.30 13.73
N THR A 16 -28.43 -30.36 14.40
CA THR A 16 -27.98 -30.67 15.77
C THR A 16 -26.61 -31.33 15.74
N LEU A 17 -25.55 -30.55 15.99
CA LEU A 17 -24.21 -31.09 16.22
C LEU A 17 -24.14 -31.74 17.61
N SER A 18 -24.04 -33.08 17.63
CA SER A 18 -23.89 -33.85 18.88
C SER A 18 -22.52 -33.59 19.52
N ALA A 19 -22.52 -33.18 20.79
CA ALA A 19 -21.29 -33.06 21.57
C ALA A 19 -20.77 -34.44 22.00
N CYS A 20 -19.54 -34.78 21.61
CA CYS A 20 -18.83 -35.94 22.14
C CYS A 20 -18.17 -35.59 23.47
N SER A 21 -18.92 -35.75 24.58
CA SER A 21 -18.36 -35.66 25.93
C SER A 21 -17.48 -36.87 26.24
N SER A 22 -16.18 -36.66 26.47
CA SER A 22 -15.26 -37.71 26.94
C SER A 22 -15.10 -37.63 28.47
N PRO A 23 -15.47 -38.68 29.24
CA PRO A 23 -15.32 -38.69 30.70
C PRO A 23 -13.96 -39.25 31.12
N GLY A 24 -13.19 -38.48 31.89
CA GLY A 24 -11.91 -38.88 32.48
C GLY A 24 -11.09 -37.64 32.89
N ASP A 25 -10.52 -37.54 34.08
CA ASP A 25 -10.65 -38.41 35.25
C ASP A 25 -10.69 -37.56 36.54
N SER A 26 -11.27 -38.08 37.61
CA SER A 26 -11.52 -37.35 38.87
C SER A 26 -10.55 -37.80 39.97
N GLN A 27 -9.34 -37.23 39.96
CA GLN A 27 -8.38 -37.44 41.05
C GLN A 27 -8.24 -36.16 41.89
N SER A 28 -8.95 -36.15 43.03
CA SER A 28 -8.79 -35.18 44.10
C SER A 28 -7.53 -35.47 44.91
N ASP A 29 -6.72 -34.46 45.21
CA ASP A 29 -5.70 -34.52 46.26
C ASP A 29 -5.63 -33.15 46.97
N ASP A 30 -5.76 -33.16 48.30
CA ASP A 30 -5.88 -31.94 49.12
C ASP A 30 -4.49 -31.40 49.52
N GLY A 31 -3.97 -30.44 48.75
CA GLY A 31 -2.60 -29.93 48.85
C GLY A 31 -2.47 -28.48 49.35
N ASN A 32 -2.72 -28.23 50.63
CA ASN A 32 -2.59 -26.91 51.25
C ASN A 32 -1.15 -26.34 51.22
N THR A 33 -0.94 -25.21 50.54
CA THR A 33 0.08 -24.21 50.92
C THR A 33 -0.27 -22.83 50.36
N ASP A 34 -0.28 -21.80 51.22
CA ASP A 34 -0.16 -20.41 50.78
C ASP A 34 1.26 -20.16 50.27
N ASP A 35 1.40 -19.71 49.02
CA ASP A 35 2.65 -19.09 48.55
C ASP A 35 2.34 -17.95 47.58
N LEU A 36 2.54 -16.70 48.03
CA LEU A 36 2.34 -15.49 47.24
C LEU A 36 3.56 -15.25 46.34
N ASN A 37 3.88 -16.24 45.52
CA ASN A 37 5.13 -16.27 44.79
C ASN A 37 5.08 -15.42 43.52
N ASP A 38 6.10 -14.57 43.40
CA ASP A 38 6.28 -13.51 42.42
C ASP A 38 6.01 -13.99 40.99
N ARG A 39 4.85 -13.61 40.43
CA ARG A 39 4.46 -13.96 39.06
C ARG A 39 5.17 -13.02 38.08
N GLN A 40 6.50 -13.14 38.03
CA GLN A 40 7.31 -12.52 37.00
C GLN A 40 6.76 -12.92 35.63
N GLU A 41 6.28 -11.93 34.89
CA GLU A 41 5.83 -12.08 33.52
C GLU A 41 7.08 -12.27 32.65
N VAL A 42 7.53 -13.52 32.55
CA VAL A 42 8.63 -13.90 31.66
C VAL A 42 8.13 -13.74 30.23
N THR A 43 8.33 -12.55 29.68
CA THR A 43 8.35 -12.30 28.25
C THR A 43 9.42 -13.21 27.65
N GLN A 44 8.99 -14.38 27.20
CA GLN A 44 9.80 -15.26 26.38
C GLN A 44 9.99 -14.54 25.05
N GLU A 45 11.12 -13.82 24.91
CA GLU A 45 11.58 -13.33 23.62
C GLU A 45 11.59 -14.52 22.66
N GLU A 46 10.67 -14.54 21.69
CA GLU A 46 10.63 -15.64 20.72
C GLU A 46 11.95 -15.63 19.95
N VAL A 47 12.74 -16.69 20.12
CA VAL A 47 14.05 -16.82 19.50
C VAL A 47 13.86 -17.11 18.01
N ILE A 48 13.64 -16.04 17.23
CA ILE A 48 13.39 -16.08 15.79
C ILE A 48 14.53 -16.87 15.11
N ARG A 49 14.16 -17.99 14.47
CA ARG A 49 15.12 -18.95 13.94
C ARG A 49 15.65 -18.52 12.57
N GLU A 50 16.76 -17.80 12.60
CA GLU A 50 17.51 -17.44 11.40
C GLU A 50 18.12 -18.68 10.71
N THR A 51 17.90 -18.80 9.40
CA THR A 51 18.68 -19.70 8.53
C THR A 51 19.87 -18.93 7.96
N LYS A 52 21.09 -19.29 8.37
CA LYS A 52 22.33 -18.53 8.06
C LYS A 52 23.04 -19.06 6.81
N ASN A 53 23.90 -18.23 6.22
CA ASN A 53 24.70 -18.52 5.02
C ASN A 53 23.87 -18.84 3.77
N VAL A 54 22.69 -18.24 3.62
CA VAL A 54 21.84 -18.41 2.44
C VAL A 54 22.24 -17.37 1.38
N THR A 55 22.24 -17.78 0.11
CA THR A 55 22.54 -16.92 -1.04
C THR A 55 21.35 -16.84 -1.98
N TYR A 56 21.02 -15.64 -2.46
CA TYR A 56 20.05 -15.43 -3.54
C TYR A 56 20.63 -14.50 -4.61
N THR A 57 20.12 -14.61 -5.83
CA THR A 57 20.42 -13.69 -6.94
C THR A 57 19.16 -12.95 -7.34
N GLY A 58 19.28 -11.67 -7.70
CA GLY A 58 18.17 -10.87 -8.22
C GLY A 58 18.53 -9.40 -8.35
N ILE A 59 17.55 -8.58 -8.74
CA ILE A 59 17.72 -7.14 -8.91
C ILE A 59 17.37 -6.44 -7.60
N VAL A 60 18.25 -5.60 -7.06
CA VAL A 60 17.91 -4.77 -5.88
C VAL A 60 16.96 -3.67 -6.33
N LYS A 61 15.85 -3.51 -5.60
CA LYS A 61 14.99 -2.32 -5.67
C LYS A 61 14.89 -1.70 -4.27
N PRO A 62 14.53 -0.42 -4.13
CA PRO A 62 14.10 0.11 -2.83
C PRO A 62 12.95 -0.76 -2.29
N ALA A 63 12.86 -0.95 -0.97
CA ALA A 63 11.75 -1.74 -0.41
C ALA A 63 10.39 -1.14 -0.81
N GLY A 64 10.37 0.17 -1.05
CA GLY A 64 9.16 0.97 -1.18
C GLY A 64 8.60 1.24 0.21
N VAL A 65 7.28 1.28 0.30
CA VAL A 65 6.56 1.48 1.54
C VAL A 65 6.43 0.16 2.32
N SER A 66 7.46 -0.17 3.09
CA SER A 66 7.37 -1.25 4.09
C SER A 66 6.57 -0.74 5.29
N ILE A 67 5.30 -1.16 5.35
CA ILE A 67 4.34 -1.02 6.46
C ILE A 67 4.92 -1.29 7.86
N TYR A 68 5.94 -2.14 7.99
CA TYR A 68 6.60 -2.47 9.26
C TYR A 68 7.96 -1.78 9.45
N SER A 69 8.45 -1.08 8.41
CA SER A 69 9.86 -0.63 8.29
C SER A 69 10.90 -1.74 8.43
N GLU A 70 10.49 -3.01 8.39
CA GLU A 70 11.41 -4.15 8.24
C GLU A 70 12.03 -4.11 6.83
N GLY A 71 13.36 -4.01 6.79
CA GLY A 71 14.15 -3.88 5.55
C GLY A 71 14.12 -2.48 4.92
N THR A 72 15.23 -2.08 4.32
CA THR A 72 15.33 -0.82 3.55
C THR A 72 15.22 -1.04 2.04
N HIS A 73 15.59 -2.24 1.58
CA HIS A 73 15.60 -2.63 0.17
C HIS A 73 14.84 -3.95 -0.02
N ARG A 74 14.62 -4.36 -1.27
CA ARG A 74 14.10 -5.69 -1.62
C ARG A 74 14.87 -6.27 -2.79
N LEU A 75 15.22 -7.55 -2.71
CA LEU A 75 15.81 -8.31 -3.81
C LEU A 75 14.67 -8.94 -4.60
N VAL A 76 14.52 -8.59 -5.89
CA VAL A 76 13.50 -9.16 -6.79
C VAL A 76 14.15 -10.25 -7.63
N MET A 77 13.64 -11.48 -7.54
CA MET A 77 14.15 -12.66 -8.24
C MET A 77 13.49 -12.81 -9.63
N GLU A 78 14.08 -13.63 -10.51
CA GLU A 78 13.58 -13.90 -11.87
C GLU A 78 12.10 -14.35 -11.92
N ASP A 79 11.64 -15.05 -10.88
CA ASP A 79 10.27 -15.57 -10.78
C ASP A 79 9.26 -14.54 -10.24
N GLY A 80 9.67 -13.28 -10.07
CA GLY A 80 8.85 -12.17 -9.59
C GLY A 80 8.62 -12.17 -8.07
N LYS A 81 9.10 -13.17 -7.32
CA LYS A 81 9.10 -13.12 -5.85
C LYS A 81 10.18 -12.15 -5.36
N PHE A 82 10.05 -11.70 -4.11
CA PHE A 82 11.05 -10.83 -3.48
C PHE A 82 11.36 -11.23 -2.04
N ILE A 83 12.52 -10.78 -1.57
CA ILE A 83 13.00 -10.91 -0.18
C ILE A 83 13.34 -9.49 0.31
N LEU A 84 12.88 -9.10 1.50
CA LEU A 84 13.26 -7.83 2.11
C LEU A 84 14.73 -7.87 2.55
N LEU A 85 15.46 -6.77 2.41
CA LEU A 85 16.87 -6.67 2.77
C LEU A 85 17.08 -5.66 3.91
N GLU A 86 17.63 -6.13 5.03
CA GLU A 86 18.16 -5.29 6.12
C GLU A 86 19.70 -5.35 6.15
N SER A 87 20.34 -4.20 6.38
CA SER A 87 21.80 -4.09 6.39
C SER A 87 22.25 -2.93 7.27
N ASN A 88 23.18 -3.21 8.19
CA ASN A 88 23.82 -2.22 9.05
C ASN A 88 25.30 -2.00 8.67
N THR A 89 25.81 -2.69 7.65
CA THR A 89 27.25 -2.78 7.33
C THR A 89 27.58 -2.70 5.83
N LYS A 90 26.59 -2.89 4.96
CA LYS A 90 26.66 -2.64 3.51
C LYS A 90 25.71 -1.50 3.18
N ASP A 91 26.18 -0.50 2.42
CA ASP A 91 25.24 0.36 1.72
C ASP A 91 24.52 -0.47 0.64
N LEU A 92 23.19 -0.42 0.64
CA LEU A 92 22.36 -1.10 -0.36
C LEU A 92 21.90 -0.12 -1.46
N ASN A 93 22.00 1.20 -1.23
CA ASN A 93 21.60 2.21 -2.19
C ASN A 93 22.50 2.18 -3.44
N GLY A 94 23.82 2.00 -3.26
CA GLY A 94 24.79 1.80 -4.34
C GLY A 94 24.62 0.54 -5.21
N TYR A 95 23.58 -0.27 -4.96
CA TYR A 95 23.20 -1.43 -5.78
C TYR A 95 21.78 -1.31 -6.36
N VAL A 96 21.09 -0.17 -6.19
CA VAL A 96 19.68 -0.02 -6.61
C VAL A 96 19.55 -0.05 -8.14
N ASN A 97 18.73 -1.00 -8.61
CA ASN A 97 18.53 -1.45 -9.99
C ASN A 97 19.59 -2.38 -10.56
N GLU A 98 20.68 -2.66 -9.83
CA GLU A 98 21.71 -3.62 -10.25
C GLU A 98 21.27 -5.07 -10.00
N GLU A 99 21.76 -5.99 -10.85
CA GLU A 99 21.66 -7.43 -10.60
C GLU A 99 22.80 -7.89 -9.69
N VAL A 100 22.44 -8.51 -8.57
CA VAL A 100 23.38 -8.85 -7.50
C VAL A 100 23.15 -10.24 -6.97
N LYS A 101 24.20 -10.78 -6.36
CA LYS A 101 24.19 -12.00 -5.55
C LYS A 101 24.37 -11.59 -4.09
N VAL A 102 23.36 -11.84 -3.27
CA VAL A 102 23.29 -11.43 -1.86
C VAL A 102 23.48 -12.66 -0.97
N LEU A 103 24.39 -12.55 0.00
CA LEU A 103 24.69 -13.55 1.02
C LEU A 103 24.27 -13.02 2.40
N GLY A 104 23.59 -13.84 3.19
CA GLY A 104 23.19 -13.43 4.53
C GLY A 104 22.46 -14.51 5.35
N ALA A 105 21.69 -14.04 6.32
CA ALA A 105 20.82 -14.86 7.14
C ALA A 105 19.36 -14.45 6.92
N ILE A 106 18.47 -15.43 6.70
CA ILE A 106 17.04 -15.20 6.47
C ILE A 106 16.18 -15.59 7.67
N ARG A 107 15.12 -14.81 7.92
CA ARG A 107 14.07 -15.04 8.90
C ARG A 107 12.70 -14.68 8.30
N PRO A 108 11.59 -15.25 8.79
CA PRO A 108 10.25 -14.70 8.52
C PRO A 108 10.13 -13.26 9.05
N THR A 109 9.27 -12.47 8.42
CA THR A 109 8.77 -11.20 9.00
C THR A 109 7.77 -11.47 10.12
N THR A 110 7.45 -10.45 10.94
CA THR A 110 6.55 -10.62 12.10
C THR A 110 5.07 -10.82 11.75
N GLU A 111 4.59 -10.32 10.61
CA GLU A 111 3.16 -10.31 10.26
C GLU A 111 2.80 -10.88 8.87
N THR A 112 3.77 -11.38 8.09
CA THR A 112 3.51 -11.95 6.75
C THR A 112 4.40 -13.14 6.41
N ASP A 113 3.94 -13.98 5.46
CA ASP A 113 4.75 -15.02 4.79
C ASP A 113 5.94 -14.46 3.96
N ALA A 114 6.25 -13.16 4.08
CA ALA A 114 7.46 -12.58 3.53
C ALA A 114 8.70 -13.00 4.34
N MET A 115 9.81 -13.15 3.64
CA MET A 115 11.13 -13.38 4.22
C MET A 115 11.93 -12.08 4.21
N ILE A 116 12.68 -11.84 5.29
CA ILE A 116 13.69 -10.79 5.39
C ILE A 116 15.07 -11.40 5.56
N MET A 117 16.04 -10.87 4.81
CA MET A 117 17.45 -11.22 4.86
C MET A 117 18.24 -10.09 5.53
N ARG A 118 18.95 -10.41 6.61
CA ARG A 118 20.08 -9.59 7.05
C ARG A 118 21.26 -9.86 6.12
N VAL A 119 21.67 -8.84 5.38
CA VAL A 119 22.77 -8.90 4.41
C VAL A 119 24.11 -8.91 5.13
N GLU A 120 24.93 -9.90 4.81
CA GLU A 120 26.30 -10.07 5.33
C GLU A 120 27.33 -9.85 4.21
N GLY A 121 26.99 -10.22 2.97
CA GLY A 121 27.74 -9.94 1.74
C GLY A 121 26.83 -9.61 0.56
N ILE A 122 27.33 -8.80 -0.36
CA ILE A 122 26.67 -8.47 -1.64
C ILE A 122 27.74 -8.38 -2.72
N GLU A 123 27.48 -9.02 -3.86
CA GLU A 123 28.39 -9.17 -5.00
C GLU A 123 27.64 -8.71 -6.24
N LEU A 124 28.17 -7.68 -6.93
CA LEU A 124 27.62 -7.22 -8.20
C LEU A 124 27.87 -8.29 -9.25
N LEU A 125 26.82 -8.80 -9.89
CA LEU A 125 26.98 -9.60 -11.09
C LEU A 125 27.19 -8.61 -12.22
N GLN A 126 28.36 -8.66 -12.88
CA GLN A 126 28.63 -7.79 -14.01
C GLN A 126 27.53 -8.01 -15.05
N PRO A 127 26.86 -6.95 -15.54
CA PRO A 127 25.90 -7.11 -16.63
C PRO A 127 26.63 -7.77 -17.79
N LYS A 128 26.06 -8.86 -18.31
CA LYS A 128 26.63 -9.59 -19.44
C LYS A 128 26.82 -8.57 -20.58
N GLU A 129 28.07 -8.22 -20.88
CA GLU A 129 28.42 -7.15 -21.82
C GLU A 129 27.58 -7.33 -23.09
N GLU A 130 26.85 -6.27 -23.47
CA GLU A 130 26.00 -6.32 -24.67
C GLU A 130 26.89 -6.69 -25.85
N GLU A 131 26.59 -7.82 -26.51
CA GLU A 131 27.39 -8.32 -27.63
C GLU A 131 27.25 -7.29 -28.77
N THR A 132 28.23 -6.37 -28.86
CA THR A 132 28.29 -5.28 -29.82
C THR A 132 28.07 -5.85 -31.22
N VAL A 133 26.87 -5.60 -31.77
CA VAL A 133 26.48 -6.14 -33.07
C VAL A 133 27.28 -5.40 -34.14
N GLU A 134 28.41 -5.97 -34.55
CA GLU A 134 29.19 -5.45 -35.67
C GLU A 134 28.35 -5.47 -36.94
N GLU A 135 27.83 -4.29 -37.32
CA GLU A 135 27.11 -4.08 -38.58
C GLU A 135 28.03 -4.38 -39.78
N THR A 136 28.04 -5.64 -40.20
CA THR A 136 28.78 -6.11 -41.38
C THR A 136 28.09 -5.60 -42.64
N GLN A 137 28.34 -4.33 -42.98
CA GLN A 137 27.88 -3.72 -44.22
C GLN A 137 28.37 -4.55 -45.41
N THR A 138 27.43 -5.18 -46.13
CA THR A 138 27.70 -5.84 -47.40
C THR A 138 26.79 -5.25 -48.48
N ASP A 139 27.38 -4.37 -49.28
CA ASP A 139 26.74 -3.64 -50.37
C ASP A 139 26.45 -4.58 -51.57
N ASN A 140 25.21 -4.54 -52.10
CA ASN A 140 24.96 -4.85 -53.52
C ASN A 140 23.57 -4.41 -54.05
N THR A 141 23.56 -3.26 -54.74
CA THR A 141 23.29 -3.19 -56.19
C THR A 141 21.92 -3.65 -56.78
N MET A 142 21.14 -2.64 -57.19
CA MET A 142 20.26 -2.54 -58.41
C MET A 142 18.77 -2.97 -58.45
N GLN A 143 17.96 -1.98 -58.86
CA GLN A 143 16.74 -2.02 -59.72
C GLN A 143 15.46 -2.67 -59.11
N GLN A 144 14.24 -2.14 -59.33
CA GLN A 144 13.69 -1.41 -60.49
C GLN A 144 12.51 -0.45 -60.13
N SER A 145 12.25 0.54 -61.00
CA SER A 145 11.17 1.57 -61.04
C SER A 145 9.73 1.10 -60.68
N THR A 146 8.78 1.93 -60.22
CA THR A 146 8.26 3.20 -60.84
C THR A 146 7.51 4.16 -59.87
N ASP A 147 7.47 5.46 -60.24
CA ASP A 147 6.34 6.45 -60.23
C ASP A 147 5.09 6.19 -59.32
N ILE A 148 4.44 7.15 -58.64
CA ILE A 148 4.40 8.65 -58.68
C ILE A 148 3.62 9.16 -57.41
N ALA A 149 3.56 10.42 -56.92
CA ALA A 149 4.11 11.75 -57.26
C ALA A 149 4.13 12.70 -56.01
N GLU A 150 4.84 13.84 -56.15
CA GLU A 150 4.61 15.20 -55.59
C GLU A 150 3.79 15.47 -54.30
N ARG A 151 4.43 16.13 -53.30
CA ARG A 151 4.13 17.55 -52.94
C ARG A 151 5.18 18.26 -52.03
N GLU A 152 5.88 19.23 -52.64
CA GLU A 152 6.36 20.54 -52.12
C GLU A 152 6.84 20.73 -50.65
N THR A 153 8.14 20.49 -50.42
CA THR A 153 9.20 21.45 -50.02
C THR A 153 8.92 22.74 -49.19
N SER A 154 9.59 22.87 -48.03
CA SER A 154 10.31 24.08 -47.52
C SER A 154 11.16 23.67 -46.27
N THR A 155 12.41 24.05 -45.95
CA THR A 155 13.26 25.24 -46.25
C THR A 155 12.87 26.45 -45.37
N GLU A 156 13.71 27.18 -44.60
CA GLU A 156 15.17 27.34 -44.33
C GLU A 156 15.28 27.94 -42.87
N GLU A 157 16.32 27.93 -42.02
CA GLU A 157 17.67 27.32 -41.86
C GLU A 157 18.07 27.38 -40.33
N PRO A 158 19.28 27.03 -39.81
CA PRO A 158 19.58 26.92 -38.36
C PRO A 158 20.11 28.20 -37.66
N GLU A 159 20.09 28.23 -36.32
CA GLU A 159 20.82 29.21 -35.48
C GLU A 159 21.66 28.54 -34.38
N ALA A 160 22.61 29.30 -33.80
CA ALA A 160 23.80 28.75 -33.15
C ALA A 160 23.86 28.89 -31.61
N GLU A 161 24.59 27.94 -31.01
CA GLU A 161 25.61 28.14 -29.96
C GLU A 161 25.58 29.44 -29.12
N THR A 162 25.38 29.31 -27.80
CA THR A 162 26.19 30.07 -26.82
C THR A 162 26.11 29.47 -25.40
N THR A 163 27.28 29.22 -24.80
CA THR A 163 27.43 28.92 -23.37
C THR A 163 27.33 30.20 -22.53
N PRO A 164 27.07 30.09 -21.22
CA PRO A 164 28.06 30.65 -20.29
C PRO A 164 28.40 29.71 -19.11
N GLU A 165 29.61 29.86 -18.60
CA GLU A 165 30.07 29.26 -17.34
C GLU A 165 29.35 29.88 -16.14
N THR A 166 29.32 29.21 -14.99
CA THR A 166 29.10 29.89 -13.70
C THR A 166 30.01 29.31 -12.62
N THR A 167 30.78 30.21 -12.02
CA THR A 167 31.92 30.02 -11.13
C THR A 167 31.61 29.25 -9.83
N ASP A 168 32.61 28.53 -9.32
CA ASP A 168 32.72 28.18 -7.90
C ASP A 168 32.61 29.41 -6.99
N ALA A 169 31.95 29.25 -5.84
CA ALA A 169 32.04 30.16 -4.70
C ALA A 169 31.93 29.36 -3.39
N ASN A 170 33.07 29.05 -2.78
CA ASN A 170 33.15 28.42 -1.46
C ASN A 170 33.24 29.52 -0.38
N GLU A 171 32.31 29.56 0.57
CA GLU A 171 32.36 30.48 1.71
C GLU A 171 31.92 29.79 3.01
N GLU A 172 32.67 30.00 4.09
CA GLU A 172 32.53 29.29 5.37
C GLU A 172 31.79 30.10 6.44
N VAL A 173 31.03 29.38 7.28
CA VAL A 173 30.82 29.62 8.73
C VAL A 173 30.34 31.01 9.20
N SER A 174 29.14 31.03 9.78
CA SER A 174 28.92 31.73 11.06
C SER A 174 27.77 31.13 11.89
N GLU A 175 27.79 31.41 13.20
CA GLU A 175 26.95 30.74 14.22
C GLU A 175 25.71 31.55 14.65
N ASN A 176 24.92 30.94 15.55
CA ASN A 176 23.94 31.58 16.46
C ASN A 176 22.60 32.04 15.87
N THR A 177 21.77 31.09 15.46
CA THR A 177 20.30 31.21 15.55
C THR A 177 19.84 30.71 16.93
N PRO A 178 19.03 31.47 17.71
CA PRO A 178 18.49 30.98 18.98
C PRO A 178 17.52 29.81 18.78
N PRO A 179 17.32 28.94 19.79
CA PRO A 179 16.43 27.78 19.66
C PRO A 179 14.98 28.23 19.48
N VAL A 180 14.48 28.11 18.25
CA VAL A 180 13.07 28.29 17.93
C VAL A 180 12.30 27.16 18.62
N LEU A 181 11.40 27.52 19.54
CA LEU A 181 10.49 26.57 20.18
C LEU A 181 9.69 25.83 19.10
N PRO A 182 9.44 24.51 19.24
CA PRO A 182 8.65 23.77 18.27
C PRO A 182 7.22 24.33 18.25
N SER A 183 6.91 25.11 17.22
CA SER A 183 5.55 25.58 16.95
C SER A 183 4.61 24.38 16.88
N THR A 184 3.52 24.43 17.62
CA THR A 184 2.41 23.47 17.49
C THR A 184 2.07 23.33 16.00
N PRO A 185 1.98 22.11 15.44
CA PRO A 185 1.71 21.94 14.01
C PRO A 185 0.37 22.61 13.68
N GLU A 186 0.46 23.68 12.89
CA GLU A 186 -0.69 24.44 12.44
C GLU A 186 -1.51 23.53 11.52
N VAL A 187 -2.74 23.21 11.95
CA VAL A 187 -3.63 22.29 11.22
C VAL A 187 -4.00 22.97 9.90
N ALA A 188 -3.30 22.59 8.82
CA ALA A 188 -3.42 23.23 7.52
C ALA A 188 -4.88 23.23 7.04
N GLU A 189 -5.49 24.42 6.99
CA GLU A 189 -6.88 24.55 6.60
C GLU A 189 -7.10 24.05 5.17
N ALA A 190 -8.14 23.23 4.99
CA ALA A 190 -8.44 22.64 3.69
C ALA A 190 -8.70 23.73 2.64
N SER A 191 -8.01 23.64 1.50
CA SER A 191 -8.06 24.68 0.47
C SER A 191 -9.50 24.94 -0.01
N PRO A 192 -9.84 26.19 -0.41
CA PRO A 192 -11.18 26.51 -0.95
C PRO A 192 -11.59 25.64 -2.15
N ALA A 193 -10.61 25.15 -2.93
CA ALA A 193 -10.84 24.20 -4.02
C ALA A 193 -11.26 22.82 -3.50
N PHE A 194 -10.56 22.27 -2.50
CA PHE A 194 -10.92 21.01 -1.85
C PHE A 194 -12.33 21.08 -1.22
N LEU A 195 -12.62 22.16 -0.48
CA LEU A 195 -13.95 22.40 0.10
C LEU A 195 -15.04 22.55 -0.97
N GLY A 196 -14.72 23.15 -2.12
CA GLY A 196 -15.60 23.21 -3.29
C GLY A 196 -15.94 21.83 -3.86
N ARG A 197 -14.93 20.96 -4.01
CA ARG A 197 -15.11 19.57 -4.47
C ARG A 197 -15.90 18.72 -3.47
N ALA A 198 -15.59 18.84 -2.17
CA ALA A 198 -16.32 18.17 -1.09
C ALA A 198 -17.81 18.55 -1.09
N LYS A 199 -18.10 19.86 -1.16
CA LYS A 199 -19.47 20.39 -1.20
C LYS A 199 -20.23 19.96 -2.47
N LYS A 200 -19.54 19.86 -3.61
CA LYS A 200 -20.11 19.34 -4.87
C LYS A 200 -20.52 17.87 -4.70
N MET A 201 -19.62 17.02 -4.20
CA MET A 201 -19.92 15.61 -3.88
C MET A 201 -21.06 15.46 -2.85
N ALA A 202 -21.10 16.32 -1.82
CA ALA A 202 -22.13 16.32 -0.78
C ALA A 202 -23.52 16.76 -1.26
N SER A 203 -23.62 17.35 -2.45
CA SER A 203 -24.89 17.77 -3.07
C SER A 203 -25.55 16.70 -3.95
N GLU A 204 -24.93 15.52 -4.06
CA GLU A 204 -25.38 14.44 -4.94
C GLU A 204 -26.36 13.47 -4.27
N ASP A 205 -27.07 12.69 -5.08
CA ASP A 205 -28.03 11.68 -4.62
C ASP A 205 -27.32 10.36 -4.25
N PHE A 206 -27.24 10.07 -2.95
CA PHE A 206 -26.60 8.85 -2.43
C PHE A 206 -27.45 7.57 -2.56
N GLY A 207 -28.60 7.61 -3.25
CA GLY A 207 -29.41 6.41 -3.54
C GLY A 207 -28.59 5.30 -4.21
N SER A 208 -28.82 4.05 -3.80
CA SER A 208 -28.01 2.88 -4.19
C SER A 208 -27.83 2.69 -5.70
N SER A 209 -28.82 3.09 -6.50
CA SER A 209 -28.75 3.07 -7.98
C SER A 209 -27.66 3.96 -8.58
N ASN A 210 -27.08 4.88 -7.81
CA ASN A 210 -26.02 5.77 -8.26
C ASN A 210 -24.61 5.27 -7.91
N TRP A 211 -24.49 4.20 -7.13
CA TRP A 211 -23.22 3.55 -6.79
C TRP A 211 -22.87 2.45 -7.80
N SER A 212 -22.81 2.84 -9.08
CA SER A 212 -22.68 1.92 -10.22
C SER A 212 -21.23 1.69 -10.67
N GLN A 213 -20.24 2.29 -10.01
CA GLN A 213 -18.82 2.03 -10.23
C GLN A 213 -18.25 1.24 -9.03
N GLN A 214 -17.15 0.53 -9.25
CA GLN A 214 -16.38 -0.10 -8.17
C GLN A 214 -14.88 0.01 -8.47
N TYR A 215 -14.09 0.24 -7.43
CA TYR A 215 -12.66 -0.03 -7.44
C TYR A 215 -12.43 -1.41 -6.83
N CYS A 216 -11.90 -2.37 -7.60
CA CYS A 216 -11.58 -3.71 -7.13
C CYS A 216 -10.08 -4.00 -7.25
N THR A 217 -9.53 -4.79 -6.34
CA THR A 217 -8.12 -5.21 -6.36
C THR A 217 -7.97 -6.70 -6.06
N ALA A 218 -7.59 -7.45 -7.09
CA ALA A 218 -7.48 -8.91 -7.04
C ALA A 218 -6.34 -9.44 -6.14
N HIS A 219 -5.39 -8.60 -5.73
CA HIS A 219 -4.24 -9.03 -4.91
C HIS A 219 -4.40 -8.73 -3.41
N ILE A 220 -5.34 -7.88 -3.02
CA ILE A 220 -5.79 -7.72 -1.62
C ILE A 220 -7.17 -8.35 -1.39
N GLY A 221 -7.92 -8.62 -2.47
CA GLY A 221 -9.19 -9.36 -2.44
C GLY A 221 -10.39 -8.52 -1.99
N PHE A 222 -10.54 -7.28 -2.47
CA PHE A 222 -11.68 -6.42 -2.11
C PHE A 222 -12.20 -5.55 -3.26
N CYS A 223 -13.45 -5.10 -3.11
CA CYS A 223 -14.10 -4.08 -3.92
C CYS A 223 -14.67 -2.95 -3.05
N ILE A 224 -14.39 -1.70 -3.42
CA ILE A 224 -14.95 -0.48 -2.85
C ILE A 224 -15.99 0.08 -3.83
N PRO A 225 -17.24 0.36 -3.41
CA PRO A 225 -18.23 1.01 -4.26
C PRO A 225 -17.89 2.49 -4.49
N VAL A 226 -18.09 2.96 -5.72
CA VAL A 226 -17.87 4.36 -6.11
C VAL A 226 -19.11 4.93 -6.79
N HIS A 227 -19.41 6.20 -6.52
CA HIS A 227 -20.52 6.90 -7.12
C HIS A 227 -20.30 7.13 -8.63
N LYS A 228 -21.38 7.07 -9.43
CA LYS A 228 -21.33 7.13 -10.91
C LYS A 228 -20.75 8.42 -11.50
N ASN A 229 -20.75 9.51 -10.73
CA ASN A 229 -20.25 10.83 -11.14
C ASN A 229 -18.82 11.11 -10.63
N TRP A 230 -18.23 10.19 -9.85
CA TRP A 230 -16.94 10.39 -9.19
C TRP A 230 -15.81 9.67 -9.91
N TRP A 231 -14.64 10.26 -9.79
CA TRP A 231 -13.36 9.66 -10.13
C TRP A 231 -12.79 9.00 -8.87
N TYR A 232 -11.98 7.97 -9.07
CA TYR A 232 -11.22 7.33 -8.01
C TYR A 232 -9.78 7.08 -8.48
N LYS A 233 -8.84 7.10 -7.55
CA LYS A 233 -7.43 6.75 -7.81
C LYS A 233 -6.87 5.96 -6.64
N SER A 234 -6.25 4.83 -6.98
CA SER A 234 -5.48 4.03 -6.03
C SER A 234 -4.03 4.50 -6.07
N PHE A 235 -3.49 4.82 -4.90
CA PHE A 235 -2.06 5.12 -4.73
C PHE A 235 -1.27 3.87 -4.32
N GLY A 236 -1.96 2.75 -4.04
CA GLY A 236 -1.36 1.53 -3.52
C GLY A 236 -1.11 1.64 -2.02
N ALA A 237 -0.15 0.90 -1.49
CA ALA A 237 0.34 1.14 -0.14
C ALA A 237 0.97 2.55 -0.03
N THR A 238 0.97 3.11 1.18
CA THR A 238 1.66 4.36 1.53
C THR A 238 2.56 4.12 2.75
N SER A 239 3.34 5.11 3.17
CA SER A 239 4.19 5.00 4.37
C SER A 239 3.41 4.80 5.68
N THR A 240 2.08 4.96 5.65
CA THR A 240 1.18 4.84 6.82
C THR A 240 0.03 3.86 6.61
N SER A 241 -0.14 3.27 5.41
CA SER A 241 -1.27 2.38 5.11
C SER A 241 -0.89 1.28 4.11
N TYR A 242 -1.60 0.17 4.19
CA TYR A 242 -1.42 -1.02 3.36
C TYR A 242 -2.01 -0.82 1.97
N TRP A 243 -3.04 0.03 1.88
CA TRP A 243 -3.67 0.43 0.63
C TRP A 243 -4.39 1.76 0.82
N HIS A 244 -4.29 2.68 -0.14
CA HIS A 244 -4.88 4.01 -0.12
C HIS A 244 -5.60 4.30 -1.44
N VAL A 245 -6.88 4.61 -1.35
CA VAL A 245 -7.74 5.01 -2.49
C VAL A 245 -8.43 6.31 -2.16
N GLU A 246 -8.42 7.25 -3.11
CA GLU A 246 -9.14 8.52 -2.98
C GLU A 246 -10.29 8.59 -3.99
N MET A 247 -11.35 9.33 -3.63
CA MET A 247 -12.47 9.64 -4.52
C MET A 247 -12.72 11.15 -4.59
N ASN A 248 -13.13 11.63 -5.76
CA ASN A 248 -13.29 13.05 -6.05
C ASN A 248 -14.36 13.29 -7.14
N SER A 249 -14.92 14.50 -7.20
CA SER A 249 -15.88 14.90 -8.27
C SER A 249 -15.20 15.43 -9.55
N GLU A 250 -13.87 15.40 -9.59
CA GLU A 250 -12.96 15.82 -10.66
C GLU A 250 -11.80 14.80 -10.70
N SER A 251 -10.90 14.86 -11.68
CA SER A 251 -9.75 13.94 -11.70
C SER A 251 -8.86 14.10 -10.45
N ILE A 252 -8.06 13.08 -10.19
CA ILE A 252 -7.19 12.98 -9.02
C ILE A 252 -5.78 12.80 -9.57
N GLU A 253 -4.89 13.74 -9.33
CA GLU A 253 -3.52 13.63 -9.82
C GLU A 253 -2.56 13.21 -8.70
N ASN A 254 -2.72 13.81 -7.51
CA ASN A 254 -1.83 13.69 -6.38
C ASN A 254 -2.53 13.06 -5.17
N LEU A 255 -1.72 12.57 -4.22
CA LEU A 255 -2.20 12.14 -2.90
C LEU A 255 -2.72 13.36 -2.13
N GLY A 256 -3.91 13.28 -1.55
CA GLY A 256 -4.60 14.37 -0.86
C GLY A 256 -5.54 15.22 -1.73
N ASP A 257 -5.74 14.87 -3.01
CA ASP A 257 -6.69 15.58 -3.89
C ASP A 257 -8.16 15.21 -3.59
N GLY A 258 -8.44 14.01 -3.07
CA GLY A 258 -9.79 13.48 -2.90
C GLY A 258 -10.48 13.84 -1.57
N PRO A 259 -11.71 14.40 -1.58
CA PRO A 259 -12.51 14.63 -0.37
C PRO A 259 -12.98 13.38 0.39
N ILE A 260 -12.86 12.19 -0.20
CA ILE A 260 -13.07 10.91 0.49
C ILE A 260 -11.82 10.06 0.32
N ILE A 261 -11.31 9.55 1.43
CA ILE A 261 -10.13 8.68 1.51
C ILE A 261 -10.58 7.32 2.07
N VAL A 262 -10.14 6.23 1.45
CA VAL A 262 -10.29 4.87 1.97
C VAL A 262 -8.90 4.27 2.15
N VAL A 263 -8.54 3.96 3.39
CA VAL A 263 -7.24 3.34 3.74
C VAL A 263 -7.43 1.98 4.40
N LEU A 264 -6.54 1.03 4.08
CA LEU A 264 -6.39 -0.24 4.77
C LEU A 264 -5.23 -0.13 5.78
N ASN A 265 -5.52 -0.37 7.05
CA ASN A 265 -4.60 -0.24 8.17
C ASN A 265 -4.28 -1.62 8.78
N GLY A 266 -3.13 -1.73 9.46
CA GLY A 266 -2.61 -3.00 9.98
C GLY A 266 -3.25 -3.49 11.27
N GLU A 267 -3.59 -2.56 12.15
CA GLU A 267 -4.11 -2.87 13.49
C GLU A 267 -5.57 -3.35 13.45
N SER A 268 -5.98 -4.16 14.44
CA SER A 268 -7.36 -4.65 14.50
C SER A 268 -8.29 -3.68 15.19
N LEU A 269 -9.55 -3.61 14.74
CA LEU A 269 -10.59 -2.84 15.43
C LEU A 269 -10.76 -3.28 16.90
N GLN A 270 -10.49 -4.56 17.21
CA GLN A 270 -10.52 -5.07 18.58
C GLN A 270 -9.40 -4.48 19.47
N ALA A 271 -8.19 -4.31 18.94
CA ALA A 271 -7.09 -3.65 19.65
C ALA A 271 -7.40 -2.15 19.90
N LEU A 272 -7.93 -1.48 18.86
CA LEU A 272 -8.39 -0.09 18.91
C LEU A 272 -9.66 0.13 19.76
N GLN A 273 -10.32 -0.94 20.24
CA GLN A 273 -11.60 -0.91 20.95
C GLN A 273 -12.77 -0.30 20.13
N ILE A 274 -12.68 -0.39 18.81
CA ILE A 274 -13.67 0.10 17.84
C ILE A 274 -14.59 -1.06 17.39
N GLN A 275 -15.85 -0.75 17.10
CA GLN A 275 -16.83 -1.73 16.61
C GLN A 275 -16.82 -1.80 15.07
N ASP A 276 -16.87 -3.01 14.50
CA ASP A 276 -17.07 -3.19 13.06
C ASP A 276 -18.36 -2.52 12.55
N GLY A 277 -18.26 -1.74 11.48
CA GLY A 277 -19.34 -0.95 10.92
C GLY A 277 -19.66 0.35 11.69
N SER A 278 -18.84 0.76 12.66
CA SER A 278 -19.07 2.02 13.38
C SER A 278 -18.77 3.24 12.51
N ILE A 279 -19.43 4.37 12.84
CA ILE A 279 -19.31 5.65 12.13
C ILE A 279 -19.10 6.75 13.17
N HIS A 280 -17.85 7.17 13.34
CA HIS A 280 -17.43 8.19 14.30
C HIS A 280 -17.43 9.58 13.66
N THR A 281 -17.41 10.64 14.47
CA THR A 281 -17.39 12.03 13.99
C THR A 281 -16.49 12.86 14.89
N GLU A 282 -15.47 13.46 14.29
CA GLU A 282 -14.31 14.05 14.95
C GLU A 282 -14.09 15.46 14.42
N GLY A 283 -14.61 16.46 15.16
CA GLY A 283 -14.64 17.85 14.71
C GLY A 283 -15.48 18.01 13.44
N SER A 284 -14.84 18.42 12.33
CA SER A 284 -15.45 18.51 11.00
C SER A 284 -15.44 17.20 10.23
N SER A 285 -14.71 16.17 10.67
CA SER A 285 -14.50 14.93 9.92
C SER A 285 -15.44 13.80 10.37
N VAL A 286 -15.66 12.84 9.48
CA VAL A 286 -16.43 11.61 9.75
C VAL A 286 -15.59 10.40 9.28
N VAL A 287 -15.55 9.36 10.11
CA VAL A 287 -14.76 8.15 9.87
C VAL A 287 -15.63 6.92 10.04
N GLY A 288 -15.69 6.07 9.01
CA GLY A 288 -16.35 4.77 9.06
C GLY A 288 -15.33 3.63 9.15
N TYR A 289 -15.58 2.65 10.01
CA TYR A 289 -14.66 1.55 10.32
C TYR A 289 -15.19 0.21 9.83
N ARG A 290 -14.35 -0.57 9.15
CA ARG A 290 -14.73 -1.89 8.62
C ARG A 290 -13.62 -2.92 8.85
N SER A 291 -13.92 -3.97 9.62
CA SER A 291 -12.97 -5.04 9.94
C SER A 291 -12.55 -5.81 8.68
N TRP A 292 -11.31 -6.29 8.65
CA TRP A 292 -10.74 -7.03 7.51
C TRP A 292 -9.96 -8.29 7.92
N THR A 293 -9.50 -9.04 6.93
CA THR A 293 -8.67 -10.25 7.12
C THR A 293 -7.32 -9.93 7.75
N ASN A 294 -6.71 -10.96 8.36
CA ASN A 294 -5.38 -10.89 8.97
C ASN A 294 -5.22 -9.78 10.03
N GLY A 295 -6.29 -9.51 10.78
CA GLY A 295 -6.29 -8.51 11.85
C GLY A 295 -6.36 -7.06 11.38
N ARG A 296 -6.57 -6.79 10.09
CA ARG A 296 -6.56 -5.44 9.49
C ARG A 296 -7.92 -4.76 9.58
N HIS A 297 -7.98 -3.47 9.23
CA HIS A 297 -9.25 -2.76 9.05
C HIS A 297 -9.18 -1.70 7.96
N PHE A 298 -10.32 -1.39 7.34
CA PHE A 298 -10.49 -0.18 6.54
C PHE A 298 -11.00 0.99 7.39
N GLU A 299 -10.48 2.17 7.12
CA GLU A 299 -11.11 3.44 7.47
C GLU A 299 -11.59 4.15 6.21
N VAL A 300 -12.81 4.67 6.26
CA VAL A 300 -13.39 5.54 5.25
C VAL A 300 -13.51 6.93 5.86
N ARG A 301 -12.62 7.85 5.47
CA ARG A 301 -12.47 9.21 6.06
C ARG A 301 -12.98 10.27 5.08
N ALA A 302 -13.78 11.22 5.56
CA ALA A 302 -14.23 12.38 4.78
C ALA A 302 -14.60 13.58 5.67
N ASP A 303 -14.94 14.72 5.05
CA ASP A 303 -15.67 15.80 5.73
C ASP A 303 -17.09 15.35 6.13
N SER A 304 -17.60 15.88 7.24
CA SER A 304 -18.92 15.56 7.82
C SER A 304 -20.11 15.76 6.86
N SER A 305 -20.00 16.66 5.87
CA SER A 305 -21.01 16.80 4.81
C SER A 305 -21.13 15.58 3.89
N LEU A 306 -20.11 14.72 3.86
CA LEU A 306 -20.04 13.46 3.10
C LEU A 306 -20.39 12.23 3.94
N ARG A 307 -20.95 12.41 5.15
CA ARG A 307 -21.34 11.32 6.06
C ARG A 307 -22.12 10.19 5.39
N SER A 308 -23.13 10.51 4.56
CA SER A 308 -23.94 9.52 3.84
C SER A 308 -23.11 8.66 2.88
N ALA A 309 -22.05 9.21 2.30
CA ALA A 309 -21.12 8.48 1.44
C ALA A 309 -20.20 7.56 2.26
N VAL A 310 -19.67 8.05 3.38
CA VAL A 310 -18.86 7.27 4.32
C VAL A 310 -19.66 6.08 4.88
N GLU A 311 -20.91 6.33 5.29
CA GLU A 311 -21.84 5.28 5.74
C GLU A 311 -22.11 4.24 4.64
N TYR A 312 -22.38 4.67 3.41
CA TYR A 312 -22.61 3.74 2.30
C TYR A 312 -21.38 2.89 1.97
N ILE A 313 -20.21 3.51 1.84
CA ILE A 313 -18.95 2.82 1.48
C ILE A 313 -18.57 1.82 2.57
N THR A 314 -18.64 2.21 3.85
CA THR A 314 -18.27 1.33 4.99
C THR A 314 -19.13 0.07 5.04
N VAL A 315 -20.44 0.19 4.78
CA VAL A 315 -21.38 -0.94 4.78
C VAL A 315 -21.24 -1.82 3.52
N ASN A 316 -20.91 -1.23 2.36
CA ASN A 316 -20.90 -1.91 1.06
C ASN A 316 -19.49 -2.25 0.54
N LEU A 317 -18.44 -2.06 1.34
CA LEU A 317 -17.11 -2.61 1.08
C LEU A 317 -17.16 -4.13 1.26
N GLN A 318 -16.79 -4.85 0.20
CA GLN A 318 -16.96 -6.30 0.08
C GLN A 318 -15.65 -7.00 -0.28
N ALA A 319 -15.54 -8.28 0.11
CA ALA A 319 -14.49 -9.15 -0.39
C ALA A 319 -14.71 -9.43 -1.88
N GLN A 320 -13.61 -9.56 -2.62
CA GLN A 320 -13.64 -10.07 -3.98
C GLN A 320 -13.52 -11.59 -3.90
N GLU A 321 -14.66 -12.27 -4.06
CA GLU A 321 -14.78 -13.74 -4.21
C GLU A 321 -14.27 -14.22 -5.59
#